data_AF-A0A917AEI5-F1
#
_entry.id   AF-A0A917AEI5-F1
#
_cell.length_a   1.000
_cell.length_b   1.000
_cell.length_c   1.000
_cell.angle_alpha   90.00
_cell.angle_beta   90.00
_cell.angle_gamma   90.00
#
_symmetry.space_group_name_H-M   'P 1'
#
loop_
_entity.id
_entity.type
_entity.pdbx_description
1 polymer ?
#
loop_
_entity_poly.entity_id
_entity_poly.type
_entity_poly.pdbx_seq_one_letter_code
_entity_poly.pdbx_strand_id
1 'polypeptide(L)'
;MDTTIQAAVAKSFAGQGMIRALGMKLGNVDEGAVEIFLPNSDAVTQQHGFFHGGAIATLADDAAAFAAYTMMEDGRQPLTVEFKINFLAPAEGPQLRAIGTVLRSGRSVAHSRADVFAQAEGGEVLVATALATIKATRAVVEKELETPQQANFAPEGFFRIPGYENYAIDKGGRIYSKKKKNGFLKPWTEKNNGYQRVELRDNPERREKPFVHDLVLRTFKGNRPNFEYVARHLNDDPEDNRVENLEWGSRRQNSKDSLQNKGQPALSDGEKSQIAKLYKSGNTQTEIANKFGVSQRTISRIISGIS
;
A
#
# COMPACT_ATOMS: atom_id res chain seq x y z
N MET A 1 -30.34 -13.19 1.57
CA MET A 1 -28.90 -12.90 1.66
C MET A 1 -28.44 -12.38 0.31
N ASP A 2 -27.61 -11.34 0.27
CA ASP A 2 -27.17 -10.75 -0.99
C ASP A 2 -26.14 -11.68 -1.67
N THR A 3 -26.52 -12.34 -2.76
CA THR A 3 -25.63 -13.20 -3.55
C THR A 3 -24.37 -12.47 -4.04
N THR A 4 -24.41 -11.14 -4.08
CA THR A 4 -23.28 -10.28 -4.48
C THR A 4 -22.14 -10.33 -3.47
N ILE A 5 -22.44 -10.39 -2.17
CA ILE A 5 -21.40 -10.36 -1.12
C ILE A 5 -20.65 -11.69 -1.05
N GLN A 6 -21.35 -12.81 -1.21
CA GLN A 6 -20.74 -14.14 -1.29
C GLN A 6 -19.80 -14.23 -2.49
N ALA A 7 -20.21 -13.71 -3.65
CA ALA A 7 -19.36 -13.68 -4.84
C ALA A 7 -18.13 -12.78 -4.65
N ALA A 8 -18.27 -11.62 -3.99
CA ALA A 8 -17.16 -10.72 -3.70
C ALA A 8 -16.13 -11.35 -2.74
N VAL A 9 -16.61 -11.99 -1.66
CA VAL A 9 -15.76 -12.75 -0.73
C VAL A 9 -15.05 -13.89 -1.44
N ALA A 10 -15.77 -14.71 -2.21
CA ALA A 10 -15.19 -15.83 -2.95
C ALA A 10 -14.12 -15.37 -3.94
N LYS A 11 -14.36 -14.27 -4.68
CA LYS A 11 -13.38 -13.68 -5.59
C LYS A 11 -12.13 -13.18 -4.86
N SER A 12 -12.32 -12.48 -3.74
CA SER A 12 -11.21 -11.97 -2.94
C SER A 12 -10.38 -13.11 -2.34
N PHE A 13 -11.04 -14.11 -1.76
CA PHE A 13 -10.44 -15.34 -1.22
C PHE A 13 -9.59 -16.06 -2.27
N ALA A 14 -10.17 -16.34 -3.44
CA ALA A 14 -9.45 -17.02 -4.53
C ALA A 14 -8.27 -16.21 -5.08
N GLY A 15 -8.30 -14.87 -4.95
CA GLY A 15 -7.26 -13.96 -5.41
C GLY A 15 -5.98 -14.00 -4.57
N GLN A 16 -6.05 -14.39 -3.30
CA GLN A 16 -4.89 -14.34 -2.40
C GLN A 16 -3.90 -15.49 -2.63
N GLY A 17 -2.62 -15.15 -2.83
CA GLY A 17 -1.56 -16.14 -3.04
C GLY A 17 -1.31 -17.03 -1.83
N MET A 18 -1.41 -16.50 -0.61
CA MET A 18 -1.21 -17.25 0.63
C MET A 18 -2.28 -18.32 0.85
N ILE A 19 -3.55 -17.98 0.66
CA ILE A 19 -4.69 -18.92 0.69
C ILE A 19 -4.45 -20.12 -0.24
N ARG A 20 -4.03 -19.86 -1.48
CA ARG A 20 -3.72 -20.91 -2.45
C ARG A 20 -2.51 -21.75 -2.04
N ALA A 21 -1.45 -21.11 -1.54
CA ALA A 21 -0.23 -21.78 -1.12
C ALA A 21 -0.45 -22.72 0.07
N LEU A 22 -1.34 -22.36 0.99
CA LEU A 22 -1.67 -23.16 2.17
C LEU A 22 -2.81 -24.16 1.91
N GLY A 23 -3.43 -24.14 0.73
CA GLY A 23 -4.54 -25.04 0.39
C GLY A 23 -5.85 -24.76 1.14
N MET A 24 -6.03 -23.52 1.59
CA MET A 24 -7.24 -23.10 2.32
C MET A 24 -8.47 -23.17 1.42
N LYS A 25 -9.61 -23.56 2.00
CA LYS A 25 -10.89 -23.66 1.30
C LYS A 25 -11.93 -22.80 2.00
N LEU A 26 -12.66 -22.01 1.22
CA LEU A 26 -13.78 -21.21 1.71
C LEU A 26 -14.96 -22.14 2.04
N GLY A 27 -15.53 -21.95 3.22
CA GLY A 27 -16.73 -22.62 3.69
C GLY A 27 -17.97 -21.74 3.51
N ASN A 28 -18.85 -21.78 4.52
CA ASN A 28 -20.02 -20.91 4.54
C ASN A 28 -19.63 -19.44 4.66
N VAL A 29 -20.39 -18.59 3.98
CA VAL A 29 -20.25 -17.12 3.99
C VAL A 29 -21.60 -16.52 4.26
N ASP A 30 -21.75 -16.00 5.47
CA ASP A 30 -22.94 -15.33 5.97
C ASP A 30 -22.61 -13.88 6.37
N GLU A 31 -23.63 -13.06 6.52
CA GLU A 31 -23.45 -11.69 7.01
C GLU A 31 -22.86 -11.70 8.42
N GLY A 32 -21.63 -11.18 8.55
CA GLY A 32 -20.87 -11.13 9.79
C GLY A 32 -20.20 -12.45 10.19
N ALA A 33 -20.25 -13.50 9.36
CA ALA A 33 -19.64 -14.79 9.70
C ALA A 33 -19.09 -15.54 8.48
N VAL A 34 -17.86 -16.06 8.59
CA VAL A 34 -17.20 -16.80 7.49
C VAL A 34 -16.47 -18.01 8.05
N GLU A 35 -16.62 -19.15 7.37
CA GLU A 35 -15.87 -20.37 7.64
C GLU A 35 -14.74 -20.55 6.64
N ILE A 36 -13.58 -20.98 7.13
CA ILE A 36 -12.42 -21.34 6.30
C ILE A 36 -11.84 -22.66 6.82
N PHE A 37 -11.48 -23.53 5.89
CA PHE A 37 -10.90 -24.83 6.18
C PHE A 37 -9.43 -24.88 5.77
N LEU A 38 -8.58 -25.50 6.58
CA LEU A 38 -7.18 -25.77 6.29
C LEU A 38 -6.89 -27.28 6.36
N PRO A 39 -6.71 -27.96 5.22
CA PRO A 39 -6.32 -29.37 5.20
C PRO A 39 -4.92 -29.58 5.80
N ASN A 40 -4.69 -30.73 6.43
CA ASN A 40 -3.37 -31.14 6.89
C ASN A 40 -2.44 -31.38 5.69
N SER A 41 -1.21 -30.87 5.76
CA SER A 41 -0.13 -31.13 4.80
C SER A 41 1.23 -30.75 5.38
N ASP A 42 2.31 -31.24 4.78
CA ASP A 42 3.69 -30.91 5.16
C ASP A 42 3.98 -29.39 5.18
N ALA A 43 3.25 -28.61 4.37
CA ALA A 43 3.41 -27.16 4.29
C ALA A 43 2.89 -26.41 5.52
N VAL A 44 2.05 -27.06 6.34
CA VAL A 44 1.34 -26.41 7.45
C VAL A 44 1.56 -27.09 8.79
N THR A 45 2.30 -28.19 8.83
CA THR A 45 2.64 -28.93 10.05
C THR A 45 4.01 -28.52 10.61
N GLN A 46 4.21 -28.72 11.91
CA GLN A 46 5.52 -28.66 12.56
C GLN A 46 6.15 -30.06 12.68
N GLN A 47 7.39 -30.15 13.20
CA GLN A 47 8.19 -31.38 13.22
C GLN A 47 7.56 -32.61 13.92
N HIS A 48 6.53 -32.43 14.74
CA HIS A 48 5.78 -33.49 15.43
C HIS A 48 4.40 -33.75 14.80
N GLY A 49 4.13 -33.28 13.58
CA GLY A 49 2.90 -33.60 12.83
C GLY A 49 1.66 -32.76 13.19
N PHE A 50 1.68 -31.99 14.28
CA PHE A 50 0.62 -31.00 14.56
C PHE A 50 0.68 -29.82 13.58
N PHE A 51 -0.44 -29.12 13.40
CA PHE A 51 -0.44 -27.86 12.67
C PHE A 51 0.49 -26.85 13.35
N HIS A 52 1.29 -26.14 12.54
CA HIS A 52 2.17 -25.08 13.01
C HIS A 52 1.33 -23.89 13.50
N GLY A 53 1.71 -23.30 14.64
CA GLY A 53 0.96 -22.17 15.23
C GLY A 53 0.79 -20.98 14.29
N GLY A 54 1.77 -20.74 13.40
CA GLY A 54 1.67 -19.75 12.33
C GLY A 54 0.57 -20.05 11.32
N ALA A 55 0.37 -21.31 10.93
CA ALA A 55 -0.69 -21.69 9.99
C ALA A 55 -2.09 -21.53 10.63
N ILE A 56 -2.22 -21.89 11.91
CA ILE A 56 -3.43 -21.66 12.71
C ILE A 56 -3.73 -20.15 12.81
N ALA A 57 -2.70 -19.33 13.07
CA ALA A 57 -2.85 -17.89 13.17
C ALA A 57 -3.29 -17.25 11.85
N THR A 58 -2.70 -17.66 10.72
CA THR A 58 -3.13 -17.22 9.39
C THR A 58 -4.58 -17.59 9.12
N LEU A 59 -4.96 -18.85 9.40
CA LEU A 59 -6.35 -19.31 9.23
C LEU A 59 -7.34 -18.48 10.07
N ALA A 60 -6.99 -18.18 11.32
CA ALA A 60 -7.83 -17.38 12.21
C ALA A 60 -7.95 -15.92 11.75
N ASP A 61 -6.84 -15.31 11.31
CA ASP A 61 -6.83 -13.93 10.77
C ASP A 61 -7.70 -13.82 9.52
N ASP A 62 -7.53 -14.73 8.55
CA ASP A 62 -8.34 -14.76 7.33
C ASP A 62 -9.83 -14.91 7.66
N ALA A 63 -10.19 -15.83 8.56
CA ALA A 63 -11.59 -16.03 8.94
C ALA A 63 -12.19 -14.76 9.56
N ALA A 64 -11.48 -14.11 10.48
CA ALA A 64 -11.90 -12.87 11.11
C ALA A 64 -12.00 -11.69 10.11
N ALA A 65 -11.05 -11.59 9.17
CA ALA A 65 -10.98 -10.55 8.15
C ALA A 65 -12.09 -10.71 7.11
N PHE A 66 -12.35 -11.92 6.62
CA PHE A 66 -13.44 -12.19 5.70
C PHE A 66 -14.81 -12.03 6.37
N ALA A 67 -14.96 -12.44 7.64
CA ALA A 67 -16.18 -12.12 8.40
C ALA A 67 -16.41 -10.60 8.47
N ALA A 68 -15.37 -9.81 8.78
CA ALA A 68 -15.48 -8.35 8.75
C ALA A 68 -15.82 -7.81 7.35
N TYR A 69 -15.27 -8.41 6.29
CA TYR A 69 -15.51 -7.98 4.90
C TYR A 69 -16.98 -8.06 4.52
N THR A 70 -17.70 -9.08 5.00
CA THR A 70 -19.16 -9.21 4.76
C THR A 70 -19.99 -8.06 5.35
N MET A 71 -19.42 -7.22 6.20
CA MET A 71 -20.11 -6.07 6.81
C MET A 71 -19.67 -4.73 6.22
N MET A 72 -18.83 -4.72 5.17
CA MET A 72 -18.26 -3.50 4.60
C MET A 72 -19.07 -2.98 3.41
N GLU A 73 -19.07 -1.65 3.25
CA GLU A 73 -19.61 -0.97 2.06
C GLU A 73 -18.87 -1.39 0.78
N ASP A 74 -19.55 -1.30 -0.36
CA ASP A 74 -18.98 -1.57 -1.68
C ASP A 74 -17.69 -0.78 -1.94
N GLY A 75 -16.72 -1.43 -2.59
CA GLY A 75 -15.41 -0.85 -2.89
C GLY A 75 -14.47 -0.75 -1.69
N ARG A 76 -14.83 -1.31 -0.54
CA ARG A 76 -13.92 -1.51 0.60
C ARG A 76 -13.29 -2.90 0.60
N GLN A 77 -12.13 -2.99 1.26
CA GLN A 77 -11.40 -4.23 1.48
C GLN A 77 -10.91 -4.30 2.94
N PRO A 78 -10.92 -5.49 3.55
CA PRO A 78 -10.41 -5.68 4.89
C PRO A 78 -8.88 -5.51 4.92
N LEU A 79 -8.38 -4.88 5.98
CA LEU A 79 -6.97 -4.84 6.31
C LEU A 79 -6.82 -5.07 7.81
N THR A 80 -6.16 -6.16 8.21
CA THR A 80 -5.87 -6.44 9.61
C THR A 80 -4.97 -5.35 10.19
N VAL A 81 -5.41 -4.75 11.30
CA VAL A 81 -4.63 -3.76 12.07
C VAL A 81 -3.79 -4.48 13.12
N GLU A 82 -4.42 -5.38 13.85
CA GLU A 82 -3.81 -6.25 14.86
C GLU A 82 -4.71 -7.45 15.09
N PHE A 83 -4.14 -8.50 15.65
CA PHE A 83 -4.91 -9.55 16.29
C PHE A 83 -4.10 -10.17 17.44
N LYS A 84 -4.82 -10.79 18.38
CA LYS A 84 -4.27 -11.59 19.47
C LYS A 84 -4.90 -12.97 19.44
N ILE A 85 -4.07 -14.01 19.39
CA ILE A 85 -4.49 -15.41 19.42
C ILE A 85 -4.09 -16.08 20.75
N ASN A 86 -4.88 -17.05 21.21
CA ASN A 86 -4.52 -18.01 22.24
C ASN A 86 -4.60 -19.42 21.65
N PHE A 87 -3.59 -20.24 21.92
CA PHE A 87 -3.61 -21.67 21.62
C PHE A 87 -4.09 -22.43 22.87
N LEU A 88 -5.15 -23.21 22.73
CA LEU A 88 -5.86 -23.85 23.84
C LEU A 88 -5.56 -25.35 23.94
N ALA A 89 -5.30 -26.00 22.80
CA ALA A 89 -4.97 -27.42 22.71
C ALA A 89 -4.07 -27.69 21.48
N PRO A 90 -3.34 -28.81 21.44
CA PRO A 90 -2.63 -29.25 20.24
C PRO A 90 -3.60 -29.38 19.05
N ALA A 91 -3.18 -28.86 17.90
CA ALA A 91 -3.95 -28.94 16.67
C ALA A 91 -3.51 -30.18 15.88
N GLU A 92 -4.26 -31.27 16.04
CA GLU A 92 -4.08 -32.54 15.33
C GLU A 92 -5.34 -32.90 14.56
N GLY A 93 -5.18 -33.61 13.45
CA GLY A 93 -6.29 -34.13 12.68
C GLY A 93 -6.13 -33.87 11.19
N PRO A 94 -7.09 -34.37 10.39
CA PRO A 94 -7.02 -34.26 8.94
C PRO A 94 -7.26 -32.83 8.44
N GLN A 95 -7.89 -31.96 9.24
CA GLN A 95 -8.29 -30.63 8.84
C GLN A 95 -8.57 -29.73 10.05
N LEU A 96 -8.29 -28.44 9.89
CA LEU A 96 -8.80 -27.38 10.76
C LEU A 96 -9.98 -26.65 10.11
N ARG A 97 -10.92 -26.20 10.94
CA ARG A 97 -12.02 -25.31 10.57
C ARG A 97 -11.97 -24.07 11.44
N ALA A 98 -11.87 -22.90 10.84
CA ALA A 98 -11.99 -21.62 11.55
C ALA A 98 -13.31 -20.96 11.24
N ILE A 99 -13.95 -20.42 12.27
CA ILE A 99 -15.17 -19.62 12.16
C ILE A 99 -14.83 -18.20 12.59
N GLY A 100 -14.86 -17.26 11.65
CA GLY A 100 -14.81 -15.85 11.94
C GLY A 100 -16.20 -15.31 12.24
N THR A 101 -16.34 -14.47 13.27
CA THR A 101 -17.60 -13.77 13.60
C THR A 101 -17.33 -12.32 13.95
N VAL A 102 -18.06 -11.40 13.35
CA VAL A 102 -18.00 -9.97 13.67
C VAL A 102 -18.67 -9.74 15.03
N LEU A 103 -17.92 -9.16 15.97
CA LEU A 103 -18.44 -8.77 17.28
C LEU A 103 -19.03 -7.36 17.24
N ARG A 104 -18.39 -6.46 16.49
CA ARG A 104 -18.84 -5.08 16.30
C ARG A 104 -18.34 -4.55 14.98
N SER A 105 -19.26 -4.07 14.14
CA SER A 105 -18.93 -3.34 12.91
C SER A 105 -19.12 -1.84 13.11
N GLY A 106 -18.11 -1.05 12.73
CA GLY A 106 -18.16 0.40 12.66
C GLY A 106 -17.78 0.90 11.27
N ARG A 107 -17.92 2.21 11.03
CA ARG A 107 -17.71 2.81 9.70
C ARG A 107 -16.32 2.55 9.08
N SER A 108 -15.28 2.50 9.91
CA SER A 108 -13.89 2.38 9.45
C SER A 108 -13.16 1.18 10.04
N VAL A 109 -13.66 0.60 11.13
CA VAL A 109 -13.03 -0.47 11.89
C VAL A 109 -14.11 -1.44 12.35
N ALA A 110 -13.84 -2.74 12.22
CA ALA A 110 -14.61 -3.83 12.77
C ALA A 110 -13.75 -4.63 13.75
N HIS A 111 -14.37 -5.19 14.78
CA HIS A 111 -13.76 -6.14 15.69
C HIS A 111 -14.39 -7.51 15.46
N SER A 112 -13.56 -8.50 15.20
CA SER A 112 -13.97 -9.87 14.89
C SER A 112 -13.31 -10.86 15.84
N ARG A 113 -13.97 -11.98 16.07
CA ARG A 113 -13.42 -13.17 16.70
C ARG A 113 -13.18 -14.23 15.63
N ALA A 114 -12.17 -15.07 15.82
CA ALA A 114 -12.08 -16.33 15.09
C ALA A 114 -11.81 -17.48 16.05
N ASP A 115 -12.64 -18.51 16.01
CA ASP A 115 -12.46 -19.75 16.77
C ASP A 115 -12.03 -20.85 15.80
N VAL A 116 -10.94 -21.54 16.12
CA VAL A 116 -10.33 -22.58 15.28
C VAL A 116 -10.50 -23.94 15.94
N PHE A 117 -11.09 -24.85 15.19
CA PHE A 117 -11.39 -26.21 15.58
C PHE A 117 -10.54 -27.19 14.80
N ALA A 118 -10.04 -28.23 15.47
CA ALA A 118 -9.42 -29.37 14.82
C ALA A 118 -10.40 -30.54 14.78
N GLN A 119 -10.47 -31.21 13.63
CA GLN A 119 -11.32 -32.39 13.46
C GLN A 119 -10.68 -33.60 14.16
N ALA A 120 -11.44 -34.29 15.02
CA ALA A 120 -11.00 -35.46 15.78
C ALA A 120 -12.02 -36.62 15.70
N GLU A 121 -11.59 -37.82 16.11
CA GLU A 121 -12.51 -38.96 16.30
C GLU A 121 -13.47 -38.66 17.45
N GLY A 122 -14.72 -38.32 17.12
CA GLY A 122 -15.76 -37.96 18.11
C GLY A 122 -16.22 -36.51 18.05
N GLY A 123 -15.68 -35.69 17.15
CA GLY A 123 -16.17 -34.34 16.91
C GLY A 123 -15.06 -33.33 16.64
N GLU A 124 -15.27 -32.10 17.07
CA GLU A 124 -14.33 -31.01 16.89
C GLU A 124 -13.78 -30.54 18.24
N VAL A 125 -12.49 -30.24 18.29
CA VAL A 125 -11.81 -29.69 19.47
C VAL A 125 -11.43 -28.25 19.20
N LEU A 126 -11.80 -27.32 20.07
CA LEU A 126 -11.34 -25.93 19.99
C LEU A 126 -9.85 -25.85 20.32
N VAL A 127 -9.03 -25.51 19.34
CA VAL A 127 -7.56 -25.49 19.46
C VAL A 127 -7.00 -24.08 19.56
N ALA A 128 -7.70 -23.08 19.04
CA ALA A 128 -7.32 -21.68 19.19
C ALA A 128 -8.51 -20.73 19.14
N THR A 129 -8.35 -19.56 19.76
CA THR A 129 -9.29 -18.44 19.64
C THR A 129 -8.52 -17.13 19.44
N ALA A 130 -9.00 -16.28 18.55
CA ALA A 130 -8.40 -15.00 18.21
C ALA A 130 -9.40 -13.85 18.28
N LEU A 131 -8.90 -12.67 18.65
CA LEU A 131 -9.59 -11.40 18.49
C LEU A 131 -8.77 -10.54 17.53
N ALA A 132 -9.43 -9.95 16.53
CA ALA A 132 -8.80 -9.15 15.50
C ALA A 132 -9.51 -7.80 15.34
N THR A 133 -8.73 -6.77 15.06
CA THR A 133 -9.21 -5.45 14.65
C THR A 133 -8.94 -5.26 13.17
N ILE A 134 -10.00 -5.08 12.38
CA ILE A 134 -9.95 -5.01 10.91
C ILE A 134 -10.37 -3.63 10.44
N LYS A 135 -9.55 -2.98 9.61
CA LYS A 135 -9.85 -1.69 9.02
C LYS A 135 -10.48 -1.85 7.63
N ALA A 136 -11.55 -1.09 7.37
CA ALA A 136 -12.14 -0.97 6.05
C ALA A 136 -11.34 0.03 5.20
N THR A 137 -10.47 -0.49 4.33
CA THR A 137 -9.65 0.33 3.41
C THR A 137 -10.31 0.42 2.04
N ARG A 138 -9.96 1.43 1.24
CA ARG A 138 -10.43 1.49 -0.15
C ARG A 138 -9.75 0.36 -0.93
N ALA A 139 -10.50 -0.36 -1.74
CA ALA A 139 -9.93 -1.31 -2.68
C ALA A 139 -8.84 -0.61 -3.50
N VAL A 140 -7.65 -1.19 -3.48
CA VAL A 140 -6.64 -0.90 -4.49
C VAL A 140 -7.20 -1.49 -5.78
N VAL A 141 -7.76 -0.64 -6.62
CA VAL A 141 -8.17 -1.06 -7.96
C VAL A 141 -6.88 -1.23 -8.75
N GLU A 142 -6.41 -2.46 -8.91
CA GLU A 142 -5.60 -2.82 -10.07
C GLU A 142 -6.49 -2.60 -11.29
N LYS A 143 -6.59 -1.36 -11.75
CA LYS A 143 -7.12 -1.10 -13.09
C LYS A 143 -6.09 -1.72 -14.02
N GLU A 144 -6.51 -2.67 -14.85
CA GLU A 144 -5.79 -3.02 -16.06
C GLU A 144 -5.31 -1.71 -16.72
N LEU A 145 -4.06 -1.69 -17.15
CA LEU A 145 -3.47 -0.57 -17.88
C LEU A 145 -4.31 -0.33 -19.14
N GLU A 146 -5.34 0.52 -19.04
CA GLU A 146 -6.07 1.02 -20.20
C GLU A 146 -5.01 1.62 -21.13
N THR A 147 -4.93 1.10 -22.36
CA THR A 147 -3.91 1.55 -23.31
C THR A 147 -4.07 3.06 -23.50
N PRO A 148 -2.98 3.85 -23.43
CA PRO A 148 -3.06 5.30 -23.55
C PRO A 148 -3.80 5.70 -24.82
N GLN A 149 -4.86 6.50 -24.70
CA GLN A 149 -5.66 6.94 -25.84
C GLN A 149 -5.12 8.26 -26.39
N GLN A 150 -4.82 8.30 -27.69
CA GLN A 150 -4.40 9.54 -28.34
C GLN A 150 -5.50 10.61 -28.23
N ALA A 151 -5.10 11.85 -27.95
CA ALA A 151 -6.02 12.96 -27.81
C ALA A 151 -6.27 13.64 -29.16
N ASN A 152 -7.48 13.51 -29.71
CA ASN A 152 -7.86 14.09 -31.02
C ASN A 152 -7.72 15.63 -31.09
N PHE A 153 -7.62 16.32 -29.96
CA PHE A 153 -7.47 17.78 -29.88
C PHE A 153 -6.01 18.23 -29.73
N ALA A 154 -5.06 17.30 -29.62
CA ALA A 154 -3.65 17.56 -29.40
C ALA A 154 -2.80 17.03 -30.58
N PRO A 155 -1.53 17.48 -30.71
CA PRO A 155 -0.62 16.94 -31.72
C PRO A 155 -0.41 15.43 -31.58
N GLU A 156 0.09 14.80 -32.64
CA GLU A 156 0.51 13.40 -32.61
C GLU A 156 1.54 13.15 -31.48
N GLY A 157 1.40 12.00 -30.81
CA GLY A 157 2.23 11.64 -29.65
C GLY A 157 1.73 12.19 -28.29
N PHE A 158 0.60 12.91 -28.25
CA PHE A 158 -0.05 13.33 -27.01
C PHE A 158 -1.27 12.45 -26.70
N PHE A 159 -1.35 12.00 -25.46
CA PHE A 159 -2.36 11.05 -24.97
C PHE A 159 -3.22 11.69 -23.88
N ARG A 160 -4.50 11.33 -23.81
CA ARG A 160 -5.42 11.87 -22.81
C ARG A 160 -4.92 11.56 -21.41
N ILE A 161 -4.97 12.56 -20.52
CA ILE A 161 -4.61 12.37 -19.12
C ILE A 161 -5.84 11.78 -18.40
N PRO A 162 -5.74 10.59 -17.76
CA PRO A 162 -6.88 9.98 -17.08
C PRO A 162 -7.53 10.91 -16.04
N GLY A 163 -8.83 11.15 -16.18
CA GLY A 163 -9.60 12.03 -15.30
C GLY A 163 -9.48 13.53 -15.59
N TYR A 164 -8.82 13.92 -16.69
CA TYR A 164 -8.73 15.32 -17.16
C TYR A 164 -8.93 15.39 -18.68
N GLU A 165 -10.18 15.30 -19.13
CA GLU A 165 -10.56 15.12 -20.54
C GLU A 165 -10.15 16.28 -21.47
N ASN A 166 -9.96 17.49 -20.93
CA ASN A 166 -9.50 18.64 -21.70
C ASN A 166 -7.97 18.77 -21.79
N TYR A 167 -7.22 17.77 -21.33
CA TYR A 167 -5.76 17.79 -21.27
C TYR A 167 -5.14 16.52 -21.85
N ALA A 168 -3.98 16.68 -22.46
CA ALA A 168 -3.19 15.60 -23.01
C ALA A 168 -1.71 15.75 -22.62
N ILE A 169 -0.98 14.65 -22.53
CA ILE A 169 0.44 14.62 -22.16
C ILE A 169 1.23 13.73 -23.12
N ASP A 170 2.47 14.09 -23.41
CA ASP A 170 3.40 13.23 -24.16
C ASP A 170 4.35 12.47 -23.24
N LYS A 171 5.14 11.57 -23.83
CA LYS A 171 6.13 10.75 -23.09
C LYS A 171 7.25 11.57 -22.43
N GLY A 172 7.43 12.84 -22.81
CA GLY A 172 8.41 13.75 -22.21
C GLY A 172 7.83 14.64 -21.10
N GLY A 173 6.53 14.50 -20.78
CA GLY A 173 5.86 15.31 -19.76
C GLY A 173 5.39 16.69 -20.23
N ARG A 174 5.40 16.97 -21.54
CA ARG A 174 4.78 18.19 -22.07
C ARG A 174 3.27 18.04 -22.05
N ILE A 175 2.55 19.09 -21.65
CA ILE A 175 1.10 19.04 -21.45
C ILE A 175 0.39 20.01 -22.38
N TYR A 176 -0.57 19.48 -23.12
CA TYR A 176 -1.45 20.20 -24.02
C TYR A 176 -2.84 20.38 -23.37
N SER A 177 -3.45 21.53 -23.58
CA SER A 177 -4.76 21.92 -23.06
C SER A 177 -5.65 22.34 -24.22
N LYS A 178 -6.80 21.68 -24.34
CA LYS A 178 -7.84 21.97 -25.34
C LYS A 178 -8.35 23.41 -25.27
N LYS A 179 -8.26 24.06 -24.10
CA LYS A 179 -8.82 25.40 -23.83
C LYS A 179 -7.84 26.54 -24.07
N LYS A 180 -6.53 26.29 -24.21
CA LYS A 180 -5.52 27.34 -24.40
C LYS A 180 -5.30 27.67 -25.87
N LYS A 181 -5.18 28.97 -26.18
CA LYS A 181 -4.89 29.47 -27.54
C LYS A 181 -3.60 28.89 -28.15
N ASN A 182 -2.54 28.74 -27.35
CA ASN A 182 -1.25 28.16 -27.79
C ASN A 182 -1.11 26.67 -27.44
N GLY A 183 -2.18 26.03 -26.93
CA GLY A 183 -2.21 24.61 -26.59
C GLY A 183 -1.38 24.20 -25.37
N PHE A 184 -0.18 24.73 -25.15
CA PHE A 184 0.73 24.19 -24.13
C PHE A 184 0.61 24.85 -22.75
N LEU A 185 0.66 24.03 -21.71
CA LEU A 185 0.85 24.47 -20.33
C LEU A 185 2.34 24.68 -20.05
N LYS A 186 2.65 25.67 -19.21
CA LYS A 186 4.01 25.91 -18.71
C LYS A 186 4.06 25.41 -17.26
N PRO A 187 4.75 24.31 -16.97
CA PRO A 187 4.94 23.86 -15.60
C PRO A 187 5.74 24.88 -14.79
N TRP A 188 5.57 24.86 -13.46
CA TRP A 188 6.45 25.56 -12.53
C TRP A 188 7.17 24.55 -11.64
N THR A 189 8.42 24.87 -11.28
CA THR A 189 9.23 24.07 -10.36
C THR A 189 8.86 24.42 -8.91
N GLU A 190 8.49 23.42 -8.11
CA GLU A 190 8.15 23.60 -6.71
C GLU A 190 9.43 23.80 -5.87
N LYS A 191 9.53 24.95 -5.19
CA LYS A 191 10.75 25.39 -4.48
C LYS A 191 11.27 24.40 -3.43
N ASN A 192 10.38 23.58 -2.85
CA ASN A 192 10.73 22.71 -1.72
C ASN A 192 11.34 21.38 -2.14
N ASN A 193 11.08 20.91 -3.37
CA ASN A 193 11.42 19.56 -3.81
C ASN A 193 11.96 19.49 -5.24
N GLY A 194 11.94 20.59 -6.00
CA GLY A 194 12.42 20.65 -7.38
C GLY A 194 11.49 20.00 -8.40
N TYR A 195 10.35 19.42 -8.00
CA TYR A 195 9.45 18.76 -8.94
C TYR A 195 8.59 19.77 -9.69
N GLN A 196 8.37 19.49 -10.97
CA GLN A 196 7.51 20.30 -11.83
C GLN A 196 6.02 20.00 -11.57
N ARG A 197 5.22 21.05 -11.50
CA ARG A 197 3.75 20.99 -11.36
C ARG A 197 3.07 21.79 -12.46
N VAL A 198 1.83 21.40 -12.74
CA VAL A 198 0.90 22.15 -13.59
C VAL A 198 -0.42 22.36 -12.87
N GLU A 199 -1.19 23.32 -13.37
CA GLU A 199 -2.53 23.57 -12.88
C GLU A 199 -3.54 23.07 -13.92
N LEU A 200 -4.39 22.13 -13.50
CA LEU A 200 -5.45 21.56 -14.34
C LEU A 200 -6.82 22.02 -13.83
N ARG A 201 -7.67 22.44 -14.76
CA ARG A 201 -9.05 22.89 -14.54
C ARG A 201 -9.99 22.20 -15.52
N ASP A 202 -10.26 20.93 -15.25
CA ASP A 202 -11.13 20.14 -16.11
C ASP A 202 -12.61 20.34 -15.74
N ASN A 203 -12.89 20.37 -14.43
CA ASN A 203 -14.17 20.74 -13.84
C ASN A 203 -14.07 22.15 -13.22
N PRO A 204 -15.05 23.06 -13.47
CA PRO A 204 -15.06 24.41 -12.90
C PRO A 204 -14.95 24.46 -11.36
N GLU A 205 -15.39 23.42 -10.65
CA GLU A 205 -15.32 23.32 -9.18
C GLU A 205 -14.01 22.67 -8.70
N ARG A 206 -13.25 22.02 -9.59
CA ARG A 206 -12.06 21.23 -9.24
C ARG A 206 -10.80 21.85 -9.86
N ARG A 207 -10.07 22.60 -9.03
CA ARG A 207 -8.76 23.16 -9.36
C ARG A 207 -7.67 22.33 -8.69
N GLU A 208 -6.84 21.66 -9.49
CA GLU A 208 -5.77 20.81 -8.99
C GLU A 208 -4.41 21.22 -9.49
N LYS A 209 -3.39 20.93 -8.70
CA LYS A 209 -1.98 21.27 -8.97
C LYS A 209 -1.11 20.00 -9.04
N PRO A 210 -1.43 18.99 -9.86
CA PRO A 210 -0.68 17.73 -9.88
C PRO A 210 0.78 17.91 -10.30
N PHE A 211 1.62 16.94 -9.95
CA PHE A 211 3.00 16.84 -10.43
C PHE A 211 3.04 16.30 -11.85
N VAL A 212 3.96 16.80 -12.68
CA VAL A 212 4.10 16.36 -14.08
C VAL A 212 4.45 14.88 -14.15
N HIS A 213 5.44 14.40 -13.38
CA HIS A 213 5.84 12.99 -13.35
C HIS A 213 4.69 12.04 -12.98
N ASP A 214 3.78 12.45 -12.08
CA ASP A 214 2.63 11.65 -11.65
C ASP A 214 1.61 11.52 -12.79
N LEU A 215 1.40 12.59 -13.56
CA LEU A 215 0.56 12.55 -14.76
C LEU A 215 1.17 11.66 -15.86
N VAL A 216 2.49 11.72 -16.07
CA VAL A 216 3.19 10.86 -17.04
C VAL A 216 3.02 9.39 -16.64
N LEU A 217 3.31 9.04 -15.37
CA LEU A 217 3.17 7.68 -14.88
C LEU A 217 1.72 7.19 -14.97
N ARG A 218 0.74 7.98 -14.55
CA ARG A 218 -0.69 7.61 -14.67
C ARG A 218 -1.11 7.33 -16.10
N THR A 219 -0.59 8.12 -17.03
CA THR A 219 -0.96 8.01 -18.44
C THR A 219 -0.31 6.80 -19.10
N PHE A 220 0.98 6.54 -18.86
CA PHE A 220 1.74 5.53 -19.62
C PHE A 220 2.09 4.26 -18.84
N LYS A 221 2.13 4.33 -17.51
CA LYS A 221 2.43 3.22 -16.59
C LYS A 221 1.27 2.92 -15.62
N GLY A 222 0.10 3.50 -15.88
CA GLY A 222 -1.12 3.24 -15.13
C GLY A 222 -1.16 3.91 -13.77
N ASN A 223 -2.30 3.76 -13.09
CA ASN A 223 -2.51 4.37 -11.79
C ASN A 223 -1.49 3.87 -10.76
N ARG A 224 -1.20 4.74 -9.79
CA ARG A 224 -0.41 4.41 -8.62
C ARG A 224 -0.95 3.13 -7.97
N PRO A 225 -0.13 2.07 -7.83
CA PRO A 225 -0.59 0.77 -7.32
C PRO A 225 -1.23 0.89 -5.93
N ASN A 226 -0.58 1.53 -4.97
CA ASN A 226 -1.18 1.80 -3.67
C ASN A 226 -0.60 3.07 -3.02
N PHE A 227 -1.13 3.45 -1.86
CA PHE A 227 -0.76 4.69 -1.16
C PHE A 227 0.69 4.74 -0.64
N GLU A 228 1.44 3.63 -0.69
CA GLU A 228 2.85 3.57 -0.30
C GLU A 228 3.81 3.85 -1.46
N TYR A 229 3.37 3.60 -2.70
CA TYR A 229 4.20 3.76 -3.89
C TYR A 229 4.33 5.23 -4.28
N VAL A 230 5.52 5.77 -4.45
CA VAL A 230 5.75 7.11 -4.95
C VAL A 230 6.24 7.06 -6.39
N ALA A 231 6.06 8.16 -7.12
CA ALA A 231 6.73 8.33 -8.40
C ALA A 231 8.21 8.58 -8.14
N ARG A 232 9.06 7.77 -8.77
CA ARG A 232 10.52 7.80 -8.65
C ARG A 232 11.12 8.30 -9.95
N HIS A 233 12.17 9.10 -9.83
CA HIS A 233 13.06 9.48 -10.94
C HIS A 233 14.32 8.63 -10.85
N LEU A 234 14.52 7.75 -11.83
CA LEU A 234 15.62 6.78 -11.82
C LEU A 234 17.00 7.43 -11.88
N ASN A 235 17.09 8.66 -12.41
CA ASN A 235 18.31 9.47 -12.46
C ASN A 235 18.39 10.56 -11.38
N ASP A 236 17.44 10.60 -10.44
CA ASP A 236 17.39 11.59 -9.36
C ASP A 236 17.26 13.08 -9.78
N ASP A 237 16.96 13.33 -11.06
CA ASP A 237 16.66 14.66 -11.62
C ASP A 237 15.15 14.90 -11.65
N PRO A 238 14.60 15.79 -10.79
CA PRO A 238 13.16 16.04 -10.70
C PRO A 238 12.58 16.78 -11.91
N GLU A 239 13.40 17.31 -12.82
CA GLU A 239 12.97 17.97 -14.06
C GLU A 239 12.87 17.00 -15.25
N ASP A 240 13.53 15.83 -15.17
CA ASP A 240 13.48 14.80 -16.20
C ASP A 240 12.23 13.92 -16.08
N ASN A 241 11.12 14.42 -16.63
CA ASN A 241 9.82 13.76 -16.59
C ASN A 241 9.60 12.76 -17.75
N ARG A 242 10.66 12.31 -18.43
CA ARG A 242 10.52 11.30 -19.50
C ARG A 242 10.03 9.98 -18.93
N VAL A 243 9.08 9.33 -19.59
CA VAL A 243 8.44 8.08 -19.11
C VAL A 243 9.43 6.96 -18.83
N GLU A 244 10.51 6.87 -19.62
CA GLU A 244 11.59 5.89 -19.42
C GLU A 244 12.40 6.13 -18.13
N ASN A 245 12.42 7.37 -17.63
CA ASN A 245 13.11 7.76 -16.39
C ASN A 245 12.22 7.67 -15.14
N LEU A 246 10.94 7.33 -15.30
CA LEU A 246 9.97 7.35 -14.20
C LEU A 246 9.48 5.95 -13.84
N GLU A 247 9.29 5.67 -12.55
CA GLU A 247 8.68 4.41 -12.11
C GLU A 247 7.85 4.57 -10.83
N TRP A 248 6.78 3.77 -10.69
CA TRP A 248 6.13 3.59 -9.40
C TRP A 248 6.98 2.69 -8.50
N GLY A 249 7.31 3.14 -7.29
CA GLY A 249 7.98 2.25 -6.33
C GLY A 249 7.82 2.71 -4.88
N SER A 250 8.15 1.84 -3.94
CA SER A 250 8.12 2.17 -2.51
C SER A 250 9.07 3.31 -2.15
N ARG A 251 8.81 3.98 -1.02
CA ARG A 251 9.74 4.99 -0.47
C ARG A 251 11.15 4.43 -0.21
N ARG A 252 11.25 3.14 0.12
CA ARG A 252 12.53 2.45 0.32
C ARG A 252 13.33 2.36 -0.99
N GLN A 253 12.66 2.02 -2.09
CA GLN A 253 13.30 1.98 -3.41
C GLN A 253 13.71 3.39 -3.85
N ASN A 254 12.85 4.40 -3.65
CA ASN A 254 13.19 5.80 -3.92
C ASN A 254 14.44 6.28 -3.13
N SER A 255 14.54 5.88 -1.86
CA SER A 255 15.72 6.17 -1.04
C SER A 255 16.98 5.46 -1.57
N LYS A 256 16.84 4.22 -2.04
CA LYS A 256 17.94 3.46 -2.63
C LYS A 256 18.47 4.09 -3.91
N ASP A 257 17.60 4.58 -4.80
CA ASP A 257 18.02 5.29 -6.02
C ASP A 257 18.83 6.53 -5.66
N SER A 258 18.32 7.34 -4.71
CA SER A 258 19.03 8.51 -4.23
C SER A 258 20.41 8.18 -3.67
N LEU A 259 20.56 7.06 -2.97
CA LEU A 259 21.86 6.60 -2.45
C LEU A 259 22.80 6.13 -3.56
N GLN A 260 22.26 5.55 -4.64
CA GLN A 260 23.05 5.08 -5.77
C GLN A 260 23.49 6.23 -6.68
N ASN A 261 22.62 7.21 -6.94
CA ASN A 261 22.86 8.29 -7.90
C ASN A 261 23.54 9.52 -7.29
N LYS A 262 23.20 9.88 -6.04
CA LYS A 262 23.79 11.05 -5.35
C LYS A 262 24.95 10.66 -4.41
N GLY A 263 25.28 9.38 -4.32
CA GLY A 263 26.32 8.84 -3.44
C GLY A 263 25.87 8.70 -1.99
N GLN A 264 26.82 8.44 -1.09
CA GLN A 264 26.58 8.36 0.35
C GLN A 264 25.87 9.64 0.85
N PRO A 265 25.00 9.52 1.87
CA PRO A 265 24.40 10.69 2.49
C PRO A 265 25.52 11.65 2.93
N ALA A 266 25.27 12.96 2.80
CA ALA A 266 26.25 14.01 3.14
C ALA A 266 26.82 13.90 4.57
N LEU A 267 26.19 13.11 5.45
CA LEU A 267 26.67 12.74 6.77
C LEU A 267 26.40 11.24 7.03
N SER A 268 27.42 10.50 7.43
CA SER A 268 27.35 9.13 7.92
C SER A 268 26.63 9.04 9.28
N ASP A 269 26.18 7.83 9.65
CA ASP A 269 25.53 7.61 10.96
C ASP A 269 26.48 7.90 12.13
N GLY A 270 27.79 7.69 11.94
CA GLY A 270 28.83 8.10 12.90
C GLY A 270 28.87 9.61 13.09
N GLU A 271 28.80 10.38 12.01
CA GLU A 271 28.77 11.85 12.05
C GLU A 271 27.48 12.39 12.66
N LYS A 272 26.32 11.77 12.37
CA LYS A 272 25.04 12.12 13.03
C LYS A 272 25.10 11.90 14.55
N SER A 273 25.70 10.80 14.99
CA SER A 273 25.91 10.51 16.42
C SER A 273 26.85 11.54 17.07
N GLN A 274 27.90 11.96 16.35
CA GLN A 274 28.83 12.98 16.82
C GLN A 274 28.17 14.38 16.90
N ILE A 275 27.31 14.72 15.94
CA ILE A 275 26.48 15.95 15.96
C ILE A 275 25.61 16.00 17.22
N ALA A 276 24.93 14.90 17.56
CA ALA A 276 24.11 14.83 18.76
C ALA A 276 24.93 14.98 20.06
N LYS A 277 26.15 14.44 20.10
CA LYS A 277 27.08 14.60 21.24
C LYS A 277 27.57 16.04 21.39
N LEU A 278 27.97 16.67 20.29
CA LEU A 278 28.46 18.06 20.30
C LEU A 278 27.37 19.05 20.73
N TYR A 279 26.12 18.82 20.31
CA TYR A 279 25.00 19.64 20.78
C TYR A 279 24.76 19.47 22.29
N LYS A 280 24.82 18.23 22.80
CA LYS A 280 24.69 17.95 24.24
C LYS A 280 25.85 18.51 25.08
N SER A 281 27.04 18.69 24.50
CA SER A 281 28.17 19.34 25.17
C SER A 281 28.12 20.87 25.14
N GLY A 282 27.03 21.46 24.63
CA GLY A 282 26.79 22.90 24.68
C GLY A 282 27.19 23.69 23.44
N ASN A 283 27.63 23.02 22.36
CA ASN A 283 27.91 23.72 21.10
C ASN A 283 26.63 24.21 20.43
N THR A 284 26.71 25.38 19.80
CA THR A 284 25.57 25.93 19.05
C THR A 284 25.35 25.15 17.75
N GLN A 285 24.10 25.10 17.27
CA GLN A 285 23.79 24.41 16.01
C GLN A 285 24.56 25.03 14.82
N THR A 286 24.87 26.33 14.88
CA THR A 286 25.67 27.05 13.89
C THR A 286 27.14 26.59 13.90
N GLU A 287 27.75 26.43 15.08
CA GLU A 287 29.12 25.88 15.20
C GLU A 287 29.21 24.46 14.63
N ILE A 288 28.23 23.63 14.97
CA ILE A 288 28.18 22.24 14.50
C ILE A 288 27.96 22.21 12.99
N ALA A 289 27.07 23.03 12.45
CA ALA A 289 26.83 23.16 11.01
C ALA A 289 28.11 23.52 10.24
N ASN A 290 28.84 24.52 10.73
CA ASN A 290 30.13 24.93 10.15
C ASN A 290 31.17 23.81 10.22
N LYS A 291 31.23 23.09 11.34
CA LYS A 291 32.19 21.98 11.54
C LYS A 291 31.98 20.81 10.58
N PHE A 292 30.73 20.51 10.25
CA PHE A 292 30.38 19.40 9.36
C PHE A 292 30.10 19.83 7.91
N GLY A 293 30.27 21.12 7.58
CA GLY A 293 30.02 21.63 6.23
C GLY A 293 28.57 21.50 5.77
N VAL A 294 27.61 21.51 6.70
CA VAL A 294 26.17 21.35 6.40
C VAL A 294 25.38 22.57 6.86
N SER A 295 24.11 22.68 6.43
CA SER A 295 23.23 23.76 6.88
C SER A 295 22.82 23.60 8.36
N GLN A 296 22.58 24.72 9.05
CA GLN A 296 22.03 24.71 10.42
C GLN A 296 20.65 24.01 10.48
N ARG A 297 19.89 24.04 9.37
CA ARG A 297 18.64 23.28 9.23
C ARG A 297 18.87 21.76 9.25
N THR A 298 19.96 21.28 8.66
CA THR A 298 20.35 19.86 8.70
C THR A 298 20.63 19.42 10.13
N ILE A 299 21.36 20.23 10.90
CA ILE A 299 21.65 19.99 12.32
C ILE A 299 20.36 19.96 13.15
N SER A 300 19.46 20.93 12.96
CA SER A 300 18.16 20.98 13.64
C SER A 300 17.33 19.72 13.41
N ARG A 301 17.26 19.20 12.16
CA ARG A 301 16.50 17.97 11.86
C ARG A 301 17.10 16.73 12.52
N ILE A 302 18.43 16.63 12.59
CA ILE A 302 19.13 15.53 13.28
C ILE A 302 18.83 15.56 14.78
N ILE A 303 18.90 16.74 15.42
CA ILE A 303 18.61 16.91 16.84
C ILE A 303 17.14 16.61 17.15
N SER A 304 16.22 17.01 16.28
CA SER A 304 14.77 16.78 16.44
C SER A 304 14.31 15.37 16.02
N GLY A 305 15.20 14.50 15.54
CA GLY A 305 14.87 13.13 15.13
C GLY A 305 14.05 13.02 13.83
N ILE A 306 14.14 14.02 12.94
CA ILE A 306 13.37 14.13 11.68
C ILE A 306 14.27 13.84 10.45
N SER A 307 15.38 13.13 10.65
CA SER A 307 16.44 12.86 9.66
C SER A 307 16.67 11.35 9.51
#